data_AF-A0A838WGN5-F1
#
_entry.id   AF-A0A838WGN5-F1
#
_cell.length_a   1.000
_cell.length_b   1.000
_cell.length_c   1.000
_cell.angle_alpha   90.00
_cell.angle_beta   90.00
_cell.angle_gamma   90.00
#
_symmetry.space_group_name_H-M   'P 1'
#
loop_
_entity.id
_entity.type
_entity.pdbx_description
1 polymer ?
#
loop_
_entity_poly.entity_id
_entity_poly.type
_entity_poly.pdbx_seq_one_letter_code
_entity_poly.pdbx_strand_id
1 'polypeptide(L)'
;MSQALSDYFVREAGEYLAELERLLEEHETPGIERIFRLARGVRGSAQVAQADRIADVAARLEGAARFVLEGRIPWSAELRERAVLTVADLRALVPAAARGWTAAEDARMQAALTRWGGFDDVARTPTPEPKDEPLLRFVRSALEGVIGAIAEATRLLRAAPLERDPLADVVRRIRALRGIARSDLLAPVLEMLDGVEELIRSIAADDLPVDGARLEALVAAEDALRAWTDSQITGDAFAGTNPALTRFRMLRDRMTAEPSPAGDGPVVHIASLFFDDPGPHVVSSPHAPIPAAGASAASAEVLAFLRMEATALLDRADALVADGEMQPGADFATPASHLSDLAGAVHELAATYGAISIAEAAADAARALHAATTTDEAHRSLVQLRAALGAGVGGASSIPASGGSAATSPLVPDPATDADVVPIETLLLRGDRALEEALALRKEIDRLLGERGDERSALQTKFTELFDLLELSRSVGSAG
;
A
#
# COMPACT_ATOMS: atom_id res chain seq x y z
N MET A 1 -27.99 15.92 32.57
CA MET A 1 -26.98 15.02 33.17
C MET A 1 -27.59 14.29 34.37
N SER A 2 -27.43 12.96 34.48
CA SER A 2 -27.86 12.22 35.68
C SER A 2 -26.93 12.53 36.86
N GLN A 3 -27.45 12.50 38.08
CA GLN A 3 -26.67 12.85 39.28
C GLN A 3 -25.42 11.95 39.44
N ALA A 4 -25.53 10.66 39.14
CA ALA A 4 -24.41 9.72 39.15
C ALA A 4 -23.31 10.06 38.12
N LEU A 5 -23.70 10.53 36.92
CA LEU A 5 -22.75 10.94 35.88
C LEU A 5 -22.03 12.24 36.27
N SER A 6 -22.75 13.15 36.95
CA SER A 6 -22.20 14.38 37.50
C SER A 6 -21.17 14.12 38.61
N ASP A 7 -21.49 13.23 39.55
CA ASP A 7 -20.60 12.90 40.66
C ASP A 7 -19.35 12.17 40.16
N TYR A 8 -19.51 11.26 39.18
CA TYR A 8 -18.38 10.62 38.50
C TYR A 8 -17.49 11.64 37.80
N PHE A 9 -18.07 12.55 37.02
CA PHE A 9 -17.33 13.60 36.33
C PHE A 9 -16.55 14.51 37.28
N VAL A 10 -17.18 14.98 38.36
CA VAL A 10 -16.55 15.87 39.33
C VAL A 10 -15.36 15.19 40.00
N ARG A 11 -15.49 13.91 40.35
CA ARG A 11 -14.40 13.12 40.94
C ARG A 11 -13.25 12.92 39.93
N GLU A 12 -13.57 12.37 38.76
CA GLU A 12 -12.59 11.98 37.75
C GLU A 12 -11.84 13.19 37.17
N ALA A 13 -12.55 14.24 36.76
CA ALA A 13 -11.92 15.47 36.29
C ALA A 13 -11.15 16.18 37.40
N GLY A 14 -11.62 16.09 38.65
CA GLY A 14 -10.93 16.63 39.82
C GLY A 14 -9.57 15.96 40.07
N GLU A 15 -9.47 14.64 39.89
CA GLU A 15 -8.22 13.88 39.99
C GLU A 15 -7.19 14.33 38.94
N TYR A 16 -7.61 14.40 37.66
CA TYR A 16 -6.73 14.89 36.59
C TYR A 16 -6.26 16.34 36.81
N LEU A 17 -7.15 17.22 37.29
CA LEU A 17 -6.82 18.63 37.54
C LEU A 17 -5.87 18.81 38.73
N ALA A 18 -6.04 18.02 39.80
CA ALA A 18 -5.11 18.04 40.93
C ALA A 18 -3.71 17.58 40.52
N GLU A 19 -3.62 16.58 39.63
CA GLU A 19 -2.33 16.13 39.10
C GLU A 19 -1.69 17.15 38.16
N LEU A 20 -2.49 17.82 37.32
CA LEU A 20 -2.03 18.92 36.46
C LEU A 20 -1.49 20.10 37.27
N GLU A 21 -2.21 20.52 38.31
CA GLU A 21 -1.82 21.61 39.20
C GLU A 21 -0.47 21.31 39.86
N ARG A 22 -0.34 20.15 40.48
CA ARG A 22 0.91 19.69 41.09
C ARG A 22 2.07 19.68 40.11
N LEU A 23 1.85 19.18 38.89
CA LEU A 23 2.88 19.09 37.86
C LEU A 23 3.31 20.47 37.34
N LEU A 24 2.38 21.43 37.23
CA LEU A 24 2.68 22.80 36.82
C LEU A 24 3.39 23.59 37.93
N GLU A 25 3.13 23.30 39.19
CA GLU A 25 3.78 23.95 40.35
C GLU A 25 5.20 23.43 40.62
N GLU A 26 5.40 22.11 40.61
CA GLU A 26 6.65 21.45 41.01
C GLU A 26 7.79 21.61 40.01
N HIS A 27 7.49 21.81 38.72
CA HIS A 27 8.48 21.74 37.65
C HIS A 27 8.50 23.00 36.78
N GLU A 28 9.68 23.59 36.60
CA GLU A 28 9.91 24.70 35.65
C GLU A 28 9.73 24.21 34.20
N THR A 29 10.18 22.99 33.92
CA THR A 29 9.96 22.22 32.67
C THR A 29 9.20 20.91 32.98
N PRO A 30 7.87 20.95 33.07
CA PRO A 30 7.06 19.77 33.30
C PRO A 30 7.13 18.81 32.11
N GLY A 31 6.95 17.51 32.36
CA GLY A 31 6.80 16.52 31.29
C GLY A 31 5.53 16.80 30.47
N ILE A 32 5.69 17.40 29.29
CA ILE A 32 4.60 17.92 28.46
C ILE A 32 3.67 16.79 28.00
N GLU A 33 4.18 15.58 27.80
CA GLU A 33 3.41 14.38 27.47
C GLU A 33 2.42 14.04 28.59
N ARG A 34 2.78 14.33 29.83
CA ARG A 34 1.91 14.15 30.99
C ARG A 34 0.83 15.23 31.05
N ILE A 35 1.18 16.50 30.78
CA ILE A 35 0.18 17.58 30.65
C ILE A 35 -0.84 17.24 29.57
N PHE A 36 -0.38 16.82 28.39
CA PHE A 36 -1.23 16.45 27.27
C PHE A 36 -2.22 15.33 27.64
N ARG A 37 -1.73 14.24 28.26
CA ARG A 37 -2.58 13.12 28.68
C ARG A 37 -3.61 13.53 29.73
N LEU A 38 -3.21 14.29 30.73
CA LEU A 38 -4.13 14.74 31.79
C LEU A 38 -5.18 15.72 31.25
N ALA A 39 -4.79 16.67 30.40
CA ALA A 39 -5.73 17.60 29.76
C ALA A 39 -6.76 16.86 28.86
N ARG A 40 -6.30 15.84 28.12
CA ARG A 40 -7.18 14.94 27.36
C ARG A 40 -8.13 14.15 28.28
N GLY A 41 -7.66 13.70 29.44
CA GLY A 41 -8.49 13.03 30.46
C GLY A 41 -9.61 13.93 30.99
N VAL A 42 -9.31 15.20 31.28
CA VAL A 42 -10.31 16.20 31.67
C VAL A 42 -11.33 16.42 30.55
N ARG A 43 -10.88 16.59 29.30
CA ARG A 43 -11.77 16.77 28.14
C ARG A 43 -12.68 15.55 27.94
N GLY A 44 -12.12 14.33 27.96
CA GLY A 44 -12.87 13.10 27.78
C GLY A 44 -13.94 12.93 28.88
N SER A 45 -13.57 13.19 30.14
CA SER A 45 -14.51 13.17 31.27
C SER A 45 -15.64 14.19 31.09
N ALA A 46 -15.32 15.41 30.62
CA ALA A 46 -16.32 16.44 30.34
C ALA A 46 -17.26 16.07 29.18
N GLN A 47 -16.75 15.46 28.10
CA GLN A 47 -17.56 15.00 26.97
C GLN A 47 -18.53 13.89 27.37
N VAL A 48 -18.07 12.92 28.15
CA VAL A 48 -18.91 11.84 28.70
C VAL A 48 -20.04 12.43 29.56
N ALA A 49 -19.76 13.50 30.30
CA ALA A 49 -20.72 14.21 31.14
C ALA A 49 -21.63 15.19 30.37
N GLN A 50 -21.43 15.36 29.04
CA GLN A 50 -22.08 16.39 28.22
C GLN A 50 -21.84 17.82 28.74
N ALA A 51 -20.67 18.07 29.34
CA ALA A 51 -20.22 19.37 29.82
C ALA A 51 -19.39 20.08 28.74
N ASP A 52 -19.99 20.33 27.57
CA ASP A 52 -19.30 20.81 26.35
C ASP A 52 -18.45 22.06 26.60
N ARG A 53 -18.99 22.99 27.39
CA ARG A 53 -18.32 24.23 27.81
C ARG A 53 -16.98 24.01 28.52
N ILE A 54 -16.90 22.98 29.36
CA ILE A 54 -15.67 22.60 30.07
C ILE A 54 -14.74 21.83 29.13
N ALA A 55 -15.31 20.99 28.26
CA ALA A 55 -14.56 20.26 27.25
C ALA A 55 -13.82 21.21 26.29
N ASP A 56 -14.43 22.33 25.91
CA ASP A 56 -13.82 23.35 25.07
C ASP A 56 -12.59 23.99 25.71
N VAL A 57 -12.67 24.39 26.99
CA VAL A 57 -11.54 24.97 27.71
C VAL A 57 -10.40 23.94 27.88
N ALA A 58 -10.75 22.69 28.22
CA ALA A 58 -9.78 21.60 28.30
C ALA A 58 -9.11 21.29 26.94
N ALA A 59 -9.85 21.41 25.84
CA ALA A 59 -9.33 21.24 24.49
C ALA A 59 -8.26 22.30 24.15
N ARG A 60 -8.40 23.54 24.64
CA ARG A 60 -7.38 24.59 24.45
C ARG A 60 -6.07 24.25 25.15
N LEU A 61 -6.15 23.79 26.39
CA LEU A 61 -4.97 23.33 27.14
C LEU A 61 -4.32 22.09 26.49
N GLU A 62 -5.13 21.12 26.04
CA GLU A 62 -4.65 19.94 25.29
C GLU A 62 -3.93 20.35 24.00
N GLY A 63 -4.53 21.26 23.21
CA GLY A 63 -3.94 21.75 21.96
C GLY A 63 -2.60 22.45 22.19
N ALA A 64 -2.50 23.25 23.25
CA ALA A 64 -1.25 23.90 23.60
C ALA A 64 -0.14 22.92 24.01
N ALA A 65 -0.47 21.91 24.82
CA ALA A 65 0.47 20.85 25.15
C ALA A 65 0.91 20.08 23.90
N ARG A 66 0.00 19.83 22.96
CA ARG A 66 0.31 19.19 21.67
C ARG A 66 1.32 20.00 20.85
N PHE A 67 1.13 21.30 20.70
CA PHE A 67 2.06 22.14 19.92
C PHE A 67 3.47 22.20 20.53
N VAL A 68 3.59 22.08 21.85
CA VAL A 68 4.88 21.97 22.51
C VAL A 68 5.51 20.60 22.26
N LEU A 69 4.74 19.51 22.30
CA LEU A 69 5.22 18.16 21.95
C LEU A 69 5.69 18.05 20.51
N GLU A 70 4.99 18.72 19.59
CA GLU A 70 5.34 18.78 18.18
C GLU A 70 6.52 19.74 17.90
N GLY A 71 7.07 20.40 18.92
CA GLY A 71 8.17 21.35 18.78
C GLY A 71 7.80 22.65 18.04
N ARG A 72 6.51 22.92 17.86
CA ARG A 72 6.02 24.09 17.11
C ARG A 72 6.18 25.38 17.90
N ILE A 73 6.13 25.28 19.22
CA ILE A 73 6.36 26.37 20.15
C ILE A 73 7.19 25.89 21.35
N PRO A 74 8.08 26.71 21.92
CA PRO A 74 8.78 26.36 23.14
C PRO A 74 7.85 26.44 24.36
N TRP A 75 8.12 25.60 25.37
CA TRP A 75 7.51 25.77 26.68
C TRP A 75 8.09 27.01 27.38
N SER A 76 7.32 28.10 27.43
CA SER A 76 7.72 29.38 28.00
C SER A 76 7.05 29.65 29.36
N ALA A 77 7.60 30.60 30.13
CA ALA A 77 6.99 31.05 31.38
C ALA A 77 5.56 31.59 31.18
N GLU A 78 5.31 32.29 30.07
CA GLU A 78 3.98 32.78 29.70
C GLU A 78 3.00 31.64 29.43
N LEU A 79 3.45 30.59 28.72
CA LEU A 79 2.63 29.42 28.44
C LEU A 79 2.29 28.65 29.73
N ARG A 80 3.27 28.52 30.62
CA ARG A 80 3.08 27.94 31.96
C ARG A 80 2.07 28.73 32.78
N GLU A 81 2.18 30.05 32.83
CA GLU A 81 1.22 30.91 33.53
C GLU A 81 -0.20 30.76 32.99
N ARG A 82 -0.35 30.74 31.66
CA ARG A 82 -1.65 30.50 31.01
C ARG A 82 -2.24 29.14 31.38
N ALA A 83 -1.41 28.09 31.41
CA ALA A 83 -1.82 26.75 31.81
C ALA A 83 -2.28 26.71 33.28
N VAL A 84 -1.51 27.31 34.20
CA VAL A 84 -1.85 27.38 35.64
C VAL A 84 -3.20 28.07 35.84
N LEU A 85 -3.40 29.25 35.24
CA LEU A 85 -4.66 29.99 35.35
C LEU A 85 -5.84 29.19 34.76
N THR A 86 -5.61 28.44 33.69
CA THR A 86 -6.66 27.62 33.06
C THR A 86 -7.02 26.41 33.90
N VAL A 87 -6.05 25.75 34.53
CA VAL A 87 -6.29 24.66 35.47
C VAL A 87 -7.07 25.15 36.69
N ALA A 88 -6.72 26.32 37.23
CA ALA A 88 -7.47 26.95 38.32
C ALA A 88 -8.92 27.26 37.92
N ASP A 89 -9.16 27.77 36.71
CA ASP A 89 -10.50 28.02 36.19
C ASP A 89 -11.30 26.72 36.04
N LEU A 90 -10.71 25.69 35.42
CA LEU A 90 -11.34 24.37 35.26
C LEU A 90 -11.70 23.75 36.61
N ARG A 91 -10.82 23.86 37.61
CA ARG A 91 -11.05 23.36 38.97
C ARG A 91 -12.26 24.01 39.63
N ALA A 92 -12.52 25.28 39.32
CA ALA A 92 -13.69 25.99 39.82
C ALA A 92 -14.96 25.71 39.02
N LEU A 93 -14.85 25.47 37.70
CA LEU A 93 -15.98 25.18 36.81
C LEU A 93 -16.52 23.75 36.97
N VAL A 94 -15.65 22.76 37.21
CA VAL A 94 -16.04 21.34 37.30
C VAL A 94 -17.11 21.09 38.39
N PRO A 95 -16.96 21.57 39.64
CA PRO A 95 -18.02 21.42 40.65
C PRO A 95 -19.29 22.21 40.34
N ALA A 96 -19.18 23.32 39.62
CA ALA A 96 -20.32 24.17 39.28
C ALA A 96 -21.23 23.53 38.22
N ALA A 97 -20.68 22.71 37.32
CA ALA A 97 -21.46 21.91 36.39
C ALA A 97 -22.47 20.97 37.10
N ALA A 98 -22.18 20.57 38.34
CA ALA A 98 -23.04 19.72 39.17
C ALA A 98 -24.02 20.52 40.05
N ARG A 99 -23.59 21.68 40.56
CA ARG A 99 -24.30 22.45 41.61
C ARG A 99 -25.19 23.57 41.08
N GLY A 100 -25.02 23.94 39.81
CA GLY A 100 -25.73 25.04 39.18
C GLY A 100 -24.76 26.04 38.57
N TRP A 101 -25.06 26.46 37.35
CA TRP A 101 -24.24 27.35 36.55
C TRP A 101 -24.77 28.78 36.66
N THR A 102 -23.89 29.74 36.98
CA THR A 102 -24.25 31.16 37.09
C THR A 102 -23.49 32.02 36.08
N ALA A 103 -23.83 33.31 36.04
CA ALA A 103 -23.12 34.29 35.21
C ALA A 103 -21.62 34.41 35.58
N ALA A 104 -21.25 34.11 36.82
CA ALA A 104 -19.85 34.13 37.25
C ALA A 104 -19.04 32.98 36.61
N GLU A 105 -19.62 31.78 36.50
CA GLU A 105 -19.00 30.67 35.78
C GLU A 105 -18.90 30.94 34.29
N ASP A 106 -19.93 31.55 33.68
CA ASP A 106 -19.88 31.97 32.27
C ASP A 106 -18.75 32.98 32.03
N ALA A 107 -18.61 33.99 32.89
CA ALA A 107 -17.52 34.97 32.78
C ALA A 107 -16.14 34.31 32.92
N ARG A 108 -15.99 33.36 33.87
CA ARG A 108 -14.75 32.60 34.06
C ARG A 108 -14.42 31.74 32.84
N MET A 109 -15.39 31.03 32.30
CA MET A 109 -15.23 30.23 31.09
C MET A 109 -14.80 31.10 29.91
N GLN A 110 -15.45 32.24 29.69
CA GLN A 110 -15.10 33.17 28.60
C GLN A 110 -13.69 33.76 28.79
N ALA A 111 -13.31 34.11 30.01
CA ALA A 111 -11.96 34.55 30.33
C ALA A 111 -10.92 33.45 30.03
N ALA A 112 -11.21 32.20 30.38
CA ALA A 112 -10.35 31.07 30.06
C ALA A 112 -10.21 30.86 28.55
N LEU A 113 -11.29 30.91 27.79
CA LEU A 113 -11.24 30.80 26.33
C LEU A 113 -10.48 31.97 25.68
N THR A 114 -10.70 33.20 26.15
CA THR A 114 -10.04 34.41 25.65
C THR A 114 -8.54 34.40 25.95
N ARG A 115 -8.11 33.82 27.09
CA ARG A 115 -6.69 33.63 27.41
C ARG A 115 -5.94 32.79 26.37
N TRP A 116 -6.65 31.86 25.72
CA TRP A 116 -6.13 31.06 24.61
C TRP A 116 -6.45 31.67 23.24
N GLY A 117 -7.17 32.79 23.20
CA GLY A 117 -7.41 33.56 21.98
C GLY A 117 -6.10 34.03 21.36
N GLY A 118 -6.00 33.96 20.02
CA GLY A 118 -4.78 34.27 19.27
C GLY A 118 -3.68 33.20 19.35
N PHE A 119 -3.77 32.23 20.27
CA PHE A 119 -2.83 31.11 20.33
C PHE A 119 -3.05 30.15 19.14
N ASP A 120 -4.31 29.98 18.73
CA ASP A 120 -4.66 29.33 17.47
C ASP A 120 -4.06 30.07 16.27
N ASP A 121 -3.88 31.40 16.31
CA ASP A 121 -3.29 32.17 15.21
C ASP A 121 -1.76 32.08 15.21
N VAL A 122 -1.10 32.05 16.36
CA VAL A 122 0.33 31.73 16.47
C VAL A 122 0.61 30.29 16.02
N ALA A 123 -0.31 29.37 16.31
CA ALA A 123 -0.27 27.99 15.80
C ALA A 123 -0.81 27.82 14.36
N ARG A 124 -1.50 28.82 13.79
CA ARG A 124 -1.88 28.87 12.37
C ARG A 124 -0.90 29.68 11.54
N THR A 125 -0.03 30.46 12.19
CA THR A 125 1.14 31.03 11.53
C THR A 125 1.96 29.82 11.11
N PRO A 126 1.97 29.48 9.81
CA PRO A 126 2.70 28.32 9.38
C PRO A 126 4.16 28.71 9.55
N THR A 127 4.84 28.14 10.56
CA THR A 127 6.19 27.67 10.26
C THR A 127 6.03 26.85 8.99
N PRO A 128 6.70 27.17 7.88
CA PRO A 128 6.63 26.35 6.70
C PRO A 128 7.25 25.00 7.07
N GLU A 129 6.47 24.10 7.65
CA GLU A 129 6.67 22.69 7.37
C GLU A 129 6.52 22.61 5.85
N PRO A 130 7.57 22.18 5.12
CA PRO A 130 7.40 21.89 3.72
C PRO A 130 6.22 20.92 3.64
N LYS A 131 5.26 21.17 2.73
CA LYS A 131 4.05 20.35 2.56
C LYS A 131 4.37 18.86 2.41
N ASP A 132 5.62 18.56 2.10
CA ASP A 132 6.21 17.26 1.87
C ASP A 132 6.80 16.60 3.13
N GLU A 133 6.93 17.25 4.30
CA GLU A 133 7.58 16.63 5.48
C GLU A 133 6.87 15.35 5.99
N PRO A 134 5.53 15.30 6.13
CA PRO A 134 4.83 14.05 6.46
C PRO A 134 5.00 12.98 5.38
N LEU A 135 5.03 13.39 4.10
CA LEU A 135 5.24 12.50 2.96
C LEU A 135 6.66 11.94 2.96
N LEU A 136 7.67 12.79 3.17
CA LEU A 136 9.08 12.42 3.24
C LEU A 136 9.36 11.50 4.42
N ARG A 137 8.73 11.74 5.58
CA ARG A 137 8.81 10.83 6.73
C ARG A 137 8.23 9.45 6.43
N PHE A 138 7.07 9.41 5.77
CA PHE A 138 6.47 8.15 5.32
C PHE A 138 7.37 7.44 4.30
N VAL A 139 7.85 8.15 3.27
CA VAL A 139 8.75 7.61 2.23
C VAL A 139 10.03 7.07 2.85
N ARG A 140 10.63 7.79 3.82
CA ARG A 140 11.82 7.36 4.57
C ARG A 140 11.59 6.02 5.26
N SER A 141 10.50 5.90 6.02
CA SER A 141 10.15 4.66 6.72
C SER A 141 9.89 3.50 5.75
N ALA A 142 9.24 3.76 4.63
CA ALA A 142 8.98 2.75 3.62
C ALA A 142 10.26 2.33 2.86
N LEU A 143 11.18 3.27 2.59
CA LEU A 143 12.50 2.98 2.02
C LEU A 143 13.39 2.17 2.97
N GLU A 144 13.36 2.45 4.27
CA GLU A 144 14.03 1.60 5.28
C GLU A 144 13.54 0.14 5.19
N GLY A 145 12.24 -0.04 4.94
CA GLY A 145 11.65 -1.35 4.67
C GLY A 145 12.16 -2.02 3.40
N VAL A 146 12.42 -1.27 2.32
CA VAL A 146 13.02 -1.78 1.08
C VAL A 146 14.50 -2.12 1.27
N ILE A 147 15.27 -1.23 1.91
CA ILE A 147 16.68 -1.41 2.25
C ILE A 147 16.86 -2.70 3.05
N GLY A 148 16.06 -2.91 4.10
CA GLY A 148 16.11 -4.13 4.91
C GLY A 148 15.78 -5.40 4.11
N ALA A 149 14.82 -5.32 3.19
CA ALA A 149 14.47 -6.45 2.33
C ALA A 149 15.60 -6.79 1.33
N ILE A 150 16.26 -5.78 0.74
CA ILE A 150 17.42 -5.98 -0.16
C ILE A 150 18.57 -6.62 0.61
N ALA A 151 18.88 -6.13 1.81
CA ALA A 151 19.95 -6.67 2.64
C ALA A 151 19.71 -8.15 2.98
N GLU A 152 18.48 -8.50 3.36
CA GLU A 152 18.09 -9.87 3.67
C GLU A 152 18.11 -10.77 2.44
N ALA A 153 17.56 -10.32 1.31
CA ALA A 153 17.60 -11.08 0.06
C ALA A 153 19.04 -11.33 -0.41
N THR A 154 19.92 -10.33 -0.30
CA THR A 154 21.34 -10.47 -0.64
C THR A 154 22.03 -11.47 0.29
N ARG A 155 21.70 -11.47 1.58
CA ARG A 155 22.23 -12.44 2.55
C ARG A 155 21.79 -13.87 2.22
N LEU A 156 20.52 -14.07 1.90
CA LEU A 156 19.97 -15.37 1.53
C LEU A 156 20.54 -15.88 0.20
N LEU A 157 20.62 -15.03 -0.83
CA LEU A 157 21.21 -15.38 -2.12
C LEU A 157 22.71 -15.73 -2.04
N ARG A 158 23.46 -15.14 -1.11
CA ARG A 158 24.85 -15.57 -0.84
C ARG A 158 24.93 -17.00 -0.31
N ALA A 159 23.95 -17.42 0.48
CA ALA A 159 23.89 -18.76 1.04
C ALA A 159 23.31 -19.78 0.04
N ALA A 160 22.29 -19.37 -0.72
CA ALA A 160 21.59 -20.18 -1.70
C ALA A 160 21.39 -19.40 -3.02
N PRO A 161 22.39 -19.38 -3.93
CA PRO A 161 22.37 -18.54 -5.14
C PRO A 161 21.28 -18.87 -6.17
N LEU A 162 20.54 -19.97 -5.99
CA LEU A 162 19.42 -20.36 -6.87
C LEU A 162 18.05 -20.01 -6.28
N GLU A 163 17.97 -19.66 -4.99
CA GLU A 163 16.71 -19.36 -4.32
C GLU A 163 16.33 -17.88 -4.51
N ARG A 164 15.53 -17.59 -5.54
CA ARG A 164 15.14 -16.21 -5.93
C ARG A 164 13.92 -15.66 -5.20
N ASP A 165 13.21 -16.50 -4.45
CA ASP A 165 12.02 -16.12 -3.66
C ASP A 165 12.21 -14.86 -2.78
N PRO A 166 13.38 -14.63 -2.14
CA PRO A 166 13.60 -13.44 -1.33
C PRO A 166 13.48 -12.12 -2.12
N LEU A 167 13.74 -12.12 -3.43
CA LEU A 167 13.62 -10.93 -4.28
C LEU A 167 12.16 -10.52 -4.51
N ALA A 168 11.20 -11.43 -4.36
CA ALA A 168 9.78 -11.12 -4.52
C ALA A 168 9.27 -10.14 -3.44
N ASP A 169 9.78 -10.24 -2.19
CA ASP A 169 9.43 -9.28 -1.13
C ASP A 169 9.94 -7.88 -1.46
N VAL A 170 11.16 -7.78 -2.01
CA VAL A 170 11.74 -6.49 -2.44
C VAL A 170 10.84 -5.83 -3.49
N VAL A 171 10.46 -6.54 -4.56
CA VAL A 171 9.60 -6.01 -5.63
C VAL A 171 8.23 -5.58 -5.10
N ARG A 172 7.62 -6.36 -4.21
CA ARG A 172 6.33 -6.00 -3.59
C ARG A 172 6.40 -4.67 -2.84
N ARG A 173 7.47 -4.45 -2.06
CA ARG A 173 7.67 -3.20 -1.30
C ARG A 173 7.96 -2.01 -2.21
N ILE A 174 8.74 -2.21 -3.27
CA ILE A 174 9.00 -1.19 -4.30
C ILE A 174 7.68 -0.75 -4.96
N ARG A 175 6.81 -1.69 -5.34
CA ARG A 175 5.52 -1.38 -5.98
C ARG A 175 4.56 -0.63 -5.06
N ALA A 176 4.55 -0.97 -3.77
CA ALA A 176 3.76 -0.24 -2.77
C ALA A 176 4.19 1.24 -2.66
N LEU A 177 5.48 1.53 -2.80
CA LEU A 177 6.03 2.89 -2.79
C LEU A 177 5.66 3.69 -4.07
N ARG A 178 5.66 3.05 -5.25
CA ARG A 178 5.29 3.70 -6.50
C ARG A 178 3.85 4.19 -6.53
N GLY A 179 2.93 3.51 -5.84
CA GLY A 179 1.52 3.92 -5.75
C GLY A 179 1.29 5.27 -5.08
N ILE A 180 2.30 5.80 -4.38
CA ILE A 180 2.20 6.97 -3.50
C ILE A 180 2.95 8.18 -4.08
N ALA A 181 3.85 7.96 -5.03
CA ALA A 181 4.74 8.98 -5.56
C ALA A 181 4.10 9.76 -6.73
N ARG A 182 3.60 10.97 -6.46
CA ARG A 182 3.18 11.96 -7.48
C ARG A 182 3.91 13.31 -7.36
N SER A 183 5.08 13.33 -6.71
CA SER A 183 5.85 14.55 -6.42
C SER A 183 7.24 14.51 -7.05
N ASP A 184 7.65 15.61 -7.68
CA ASP A 184 8.97 15.80 -8.31
C ASP A 184 10.13 15.63 -7.31
N LEU A 185 9.86 15.80 -6.02
CA LEU A 185 10.83 15.60 -4.94
C LEU A 185 11.32 14.15 -4.83
N LEU A 186 10.55 13.20 -5.35
CA LEU A 186 10.86 11.77 -5.27
C LEU A 186 11.56 11.24 -6.52
N ALA A 187 11.78 12.07 -7.55
CA ALA A 187 12.34 11.63 -8.82
C ALA A 187 13.68 10.86 -8.69
N PRO A 188 14.67 11.29 -7.88
CA PRO A 188 15.92 10.52 -7.71
C PRO A 188 15.69 9.13 -7.07
N VAL A 189 14.73 9.02 -6.15
CA VAL A 189 14.39 7.75 -5.51
C VAL A 189 13.69 6.83 -6.48
N LEU A 190 12.73 7.34 -7.24
CA LEU A 190 12.01 6.54 -8.23
C LEU A 190 12.98 5.96 -9.27
N GLU A 191 13.96 6.72 -9.74
CA GLU A 191 15.01 6.22 -10.63
C GLU A 191 15.82 5.07 -9.99
N MET A 192 16.19 5.19 -8.71
CA MET A 192 16.90 4.12 -7.99
C MET A 192 16.03 2.88 -7.84
N LEU A 193 14.76 3.04 -7.47
CA LEU A 193 13.80 1.94 -7.32
C LEU A 193 13.53 1.23 -8.65
N ASP A 194 13.41 1.98 -9.76
CA ASP A 194 13.29 1.42 -11.10
C ASP A 194 14.54 0.63 -11.48
N GLY A 195 15.73 1.16 -11.17
CA GLY A 195 16.99 0.45 -11.36
C GLY A 195 17.09 -0.84 -10.55
N VAL A 196 16.55 -0.87 -9.33
CA VAL A 196 16.51 -2.07 -8.49
C VAL A 196 15.54 -3.10 -9.07
N GLU A 197 14.35 -2.69 -9.51
CA GLU A 197 13.37 -3.61 -10.11
C GLU A 197 13.92 -4.21 -11.42
N GLU A 198 14.61 -3.41 -12.25
CA GLU A 198 15.27 -3.91 -13.46
C GLU A 198 16.40 -4.90 -13.15
N LEU A 199 17.23 -4.62 -12.14
CA LEU A 199 18.24 -5.55 -11.66
C LEU A 199 17.60 -6.87 -11.21
N ILE A 200 16.54 -6.81 -10.39
CA ILE A 200 15.84 -8.01 -9.93
C ILE A 200 15.24 -8.79 -11.10
N ARG A 201 14.66 -8.09 -12.10
CA ARG A 201 14.10 -8.72 -13.30
C ARG A 201 15.19 -9.44 -14.10
N SER A 202 16.37 -8.83 -14.26
CA SER A 202 17.51 -9.47 -14.93
C SER A 202 18.01 -10.70 -14.18
N ILE A 203 17.98 -10.69 -12.85
CA ILE A 203 18.34 -11.84 -12.01
C ILE A 203 17.30 -12.95 -12.14
N ALA A 204 16.01 -12.59 -12.19
CA ALA A 204 14.91 -13.53 -12.30
C ALA A 204 14.84 -14.19 -13.69
N ALA A 205 15.21 -13.47 -14.75
CA ALA A 205 15.20 -13.94 -16.12
C ALA A 205 16.33 -14.93 -16.45
N ASP A 206 17.44 -14.89 -15.70
CA ASP A 206 18.56 -15.80 -15.90
C ASP A 206 18.42 -17.02 -14.99
N ASP A 207 18.38 -18.22 -15.56
CA ASP A 207 18.32 -19.48 -14.81
C ASP A 207 19.64 -19.86 -14.11
N LEU A 208 20.70 -19.08 -14.32
CA LEU A 208 21.98 -19.29 -13.65
C LEU A 208 21.96 -18.89 -12.16
N PRO A 209 22.88 -19.46 -11.34
CA PRO A 209 23.14 -18.99 -9.99
C PRO A 209 23.46 -17.49 -9.96
N VAL A 210 22.95 -16.76 -8.97
CA VAL A 210 23.28 -15.35 -8.78
C VAL A 210 24.78 -15.22 -8.44
N ASP A 211 25.52 -14.55 -9.32
CA ASP A 211 26.96 -14.39 -9.20
C ASP A 211 27.36 -13.23 -8.28
N GLY A 212 28.67 -13.11 -8.03
CA GLY A 212 29.21 -12.05 -7.19
C GLY A 212 28.95 -10.64 -7.72
N ALA A 213 28.87 -10.46 -9.04
CA ALA A 213 28.63 -9.15 -9.66
C ALA A 213 27.20 -8.66 -9.41
N ARG A 214 26.20 -9.54 -9.57
CA ARG A 214 24.80 -9.24 -9.26
C ARG A 214 24.58 -8.98 -7.77
N LEU A 215 25.24 -9.75 -6.90
CA LEU A 215 25.22 -9.51 -5.46
C LEU A 215 25.86 -8.17 -5.10
N GLU A 216 26.96 -7.79 -5.75
CA GLU A 216 27.61 -6.48 -5.55
C GLU A 216 26.68 -5.34 -5.98
N ALA A 217 25.95 -5.50 -7.09
CA ALA A 217 25.00 -4.50 -7.55
C ALA A 217 23.80 -4.32 -6.60
N LEU A 218 23.30 -5.40 -6.00
CA LEU A 218 22.26 -5.33 -4.95
C LEU A 218 22.75 -4.56 -3.71
N VAL A 219 23.99 -4.81 -3.27
CA VAL A 219 24.61 -4.05 -2.17
C VAL A 219 24.78 -2.58 -2.54
N ALA A 220 25.25 -2.27 -3.76
CA ALA A 220 25.41 -0.90 -4.20
C ALA A 220 24.06 -0.16 -4.27
N ALA A 221 22.98 -0.87 -4.61
CA ALA A 221 21.63 -0.32 -4.57
C ALA A 221 21.17 -0.01 -3.14
N GLU A 222 21.43 -0.91 -2.19
CA GLU A 222 21.20 -0.67 -0.76
C GLU A 222 21.93 0.59 -0.28
N ASP A 223 23.22 0.70 -0.58
CA ASP A 223 24.06 1.83 -0.21
C ASP A 223 23.52 3.15 -0.79
N ALA A 224 23.06 3.14 -2.05
CA ALA A 224 22.51 4.32 -2.72
C ALA A 224 21.19 4.80 -2.07
N LEU A 225 20.27 3.86 -1.75
CA LEU A 225 19.02 4.17 -1.07
C LEU A 225 19.26 4.68 0.37
N ARG A 226 20.23 4.09 1.08
CA ARG A 226 20.62 4.54 2.42
C ARG A 226 21.22 5.95 2.38
N ALA A 227 22.12 6.21 1.43
CA ALA A 227 22.72 7.53 1.25
C ALA A 227 21.69 8.62 0.96
N TRP A 228 20.62 8.31 0.21
CA TRP A 228 19.50 9.24 0.02
C TRP A 228 18.73 9.46 1.31
N THR A 229 18.38 8.37 2.01
CA THR A 229 17.63 8.41 3.27
C THR A 229 18.36 9.29 4.31
N ASP A 230 19.68 9.13 4.42
CA ASP A 230 20.55 9.90 5.32
C ASP A 230 20.62 11.38 4.92
N SER A 231 20.69 11.70 3.62
CA SER A 231 20.70 13.10 3.16
C SER A 231 19.39 13.82 3.48
N GLN A 232 18.27 13.09 3.50
CA GLN A 232 16.98 13.64 3.96
C GLN A 232 16.92 13.82 5.48
N ILE A 233 17.82 13.21 6.27
CA ILE A 233 17.94 13.43 7.72
C ILE A 233 18.80 14.67 7.97
N THR A 234 19.93 14.77 7.27
CA THR A 234 20.89 15.87 7.46
C THR A 234 20.46 17.18 6.78
N GLY A 235 19.50 17.11 5.84
CA GLY A 235 19.06 18.27 5.05
C GLY A 235 20.02 18.62 3.91
N ASP A 236 20.96 17.72 3.60
CA ASP A 236 21.90 17.91 2.50
C ASP A 236 21.23 17.60 1.15
N ALA A 237 21.54 18.42 0.16
CA ALA A 237 21.07 18.19 -1.21
C ALA A 237 21.64 16.86 -1.73
N PHE A 238 20.76 15.91 -2.04
CA PHE A 238 21.13 14.68 -2.73
C PHE A 238 21.46 15.01 -4.19
N ALA A 239 22.73 15.30 -4.47
CA ALA A 239 23.18 15.58 -5.82
C ALA A 239 23.29 14.27 -6.63
N GLY A 240 23.04 14.34 -7.95
CA GLY A 240 23.22 13.22 -8.88
C GLY A 240 24.66 12.68 -8.99
N THR A 241 25.61 13.28 -8.27
CA THR A 241 27.02 12.89 -8.12
C THR A 241 27.31 12.13 -6.81
N ASN A 242 26.28 11.68 -6.08
CA ASN A 242 26.48 10.86 -4.90
C ASN A 242 27.29 9.57 -5.27
N PRO A 243 28.40 9.27 -4.59
CA PRO A 243 29.29 8.16 -4.96
C PRO A 243 28.59 6.79 -4.91
N ALA A 244 27.64 6.59 -3.99
CA ALA A 244 26.88 5.35 -3.90
C ALA A 244 25.93 5.18 -5.11
N LEU A 245 25.24 6.26 -5.49
CA LEU A 245 24.40 6.26 -6.70
C LEU A 245 25.23 6.05 -7.97
N THR A 246 26.37 6.72 -8.10
CA THR A 246 27.27 6.54 -9.24
C THR A 246 27.76 5.09 -9.33
N ARG A 247 28.15 4.49 -8.20
CA ARG A 247 28.57 3.08 -8.15
C ARG A 247 27.43 2.15 -8.58
N PHE A 248 26.23 2.36 -8.05
CA PHE A 248 25.05 1.56 -8.43
C PHE A 248 24.77 1.64 -9.94
N ARG A 249 24.72 2.86 -10.50
CA ARG A 249 24.53 3.06 -11.95
C ARG A 249 25.61 2.35 -12.77
N MET A 250 26.89 2.51 -12.42
CA MET A 250 27.99 1.86 -13.12
C MET A 250 27.87 0.32 -13.12
N LEU A 251 27.51 -0.28 -11.98
CA LEU A 251 27.35 -1.73 -11.89
C LEU A 251 26.13 -2.21 -12.69
N ARG A 252 25.00 -1.50 -12.58
CA ARG A 252 23.79 -1.77 -13.36
C ARG A 252 24.06 -1.71 -14.86
N ASP A 253 24.66 -0.61 -15.31
CA ASP A 253 24.93 -0.37 -16.73
C ASP A 253 25.91 -1.38 -17.30
N ARG A 254 26.85 -1.88 -16.48
CA ARG A 254 27.73 -2.99 -16.88
C ARG A 254 26.95 -4.29 -17.12
N MET A 255 25.96 -4.60 -16.28
CA MET A 255 25.14 -5.81 -16.42
C MET A 255 24.17 -5.75 -17.59
N THR A 256 23.72 -4.56 -17.99
CA THR A 256 22.90 -4.37 -19.21
C THR A 256 23.75 -4.24 -20.48
N ALA A 257 24.98 -3.73 -20.38
CA ALA A 257 25.88 -3.56 -21.52
C ALA A 257 26.69 -4.82 -21.89
N GLU A 258 26.95 -5.72 -20.93
CA GLU A 258 27.47 -7.05 -21.24
C GLU A 258 26.30 -7.91 -21.77
N PRO A 259 26.20 -8.19 -23.09
CA PRO A 259 25.22 -9.14 -23.56
C PRO A 259 25.46 -10.44 -22.81
N SER A 260 24.43 -10.92 -22.12
CA SER A 260 24.46 -12.25 -21.53
C SER A 260 25.01 -13.21 -22.60
N PRO A 261 26.03 -14.03 -22.30
CA PRO A 261 26.56 -14.99 -23.28
C PRO A 261 25.50 -15.97 -23.80
N ALA A 262 24.30 -15.95 -23.19
CA ALA A 262 23.12 -16.71 -23.60
C ALA A 262 22.18 -15.98 -24.60
N GLY A 263 22.39 -14.70 -24.91
CA GLY A 263 21.40 -13.87 -25.62
C GLY A 263 21.56 -13.71 -27.13
N ASP A 264 22.76 -13.91 -27.69
CA ASP A 264 23.00 -13.73 -29.13
C ASP A 264 24.12 -14.65 -29.68
N GLY A 265 24.42 -15.72 -28.95
CA GLY A 265 25.24 -16.81 -29.49
C GLY A 265 24.40 -17.63 -30.48
N PRO A 266 24.98 -18.14 -31.58
CA PRO A 266 24.26 -19.06 -32.46
C PRO A 266 23.74 -20.22 -31.59
N VAL A 267 22.44 -20.52 -31.67
CA VAL A 267 21.80 -21.64 -30.98
C VAL A 267 22.61 -22.90 -31.28
N VAL A 268 23.43 -23.33 -30.30
CA VAL A 268 24.20 -24.57 -30.41
C VAL A 268 23.23 -25.70 -30.12
N HIS A 269 22.74 -26.35 -31.18
CA HIS A 269 21.90 -27.53 -31.03
C HIS A 269 22.61 -28.53 -30.11
N ILE A 270 21.91 -29.07 -29.10
CA ILE A 270 22.47 -30.09 -28.19
C ILE A 270 23.14 -31.24 -28.96
N ALA A 271 22.66 -31.56 -30.18
CA ALA A 271 23.28 -32.52 -31.09
C ALA A 271 24.75 -32.20 -31.46
N SER A 272 25.14 -30.93 -31.50
CA SER A 272 26.51 -30.47 -31.80
C SER A 272 27.46 -30.51 -30.59
N LEU A 273 26.93 -30.80 -29.39
CA LEU A 273 27.73 -31.07 -28.19
C LEU A 273 28.09 -32.55 -28.05
N PHE A 274 27.59 -33.40 -28.96
CA PHE A 274 27.97 -34.81 -29.05
C PHE A 274 28.93 -35.02 -30.23
N PHE A 275 29.92 -35.90 -30.03
CA PHE A 275 30.77 -36.35 -31.12
C PHE A 275 29.97 -37.31 -32.02
N ASP A 276 30.25 -37.34 -33.34
CA ASP A 276 29.69 -38.32 -34.30
C ASP A 276 30.21 -39.77 -34.05
N ASP A 277 30.53 -40.10 -32.79
CA ASP A 277 31.01 -41.41 -32.40
C ASP A 277 29.84 -42.34 -32.05
N PRO A 278 30.02 -43.67 -32.17
CA PRO A 278 29.00 -44.64 -31.77
C PRO A 278 28.92 -44.82 -30.23
N GLY A 279 29.27 -43.78 -29.45
CA GLY A 279 29.23 -43.78 -28.00
C GLY A 279 27.81 -43.70 -27.41
N PRO A 280 27.65 -43.90 -26.09
CA PRO A 280 26.35 -43.86 -25.44
C PRO A 280 25.81 -42.41 -25.41
N HIS A 281 25.02 -42.07 -26.43
CA HIS A 281 24.25 -40.83 -26.48
C HIS A 281 23.06 -40.90 -25.53
N VAL A 282 22.66 -39.76 -24.94
CA VAL A 282 21.49 -39.68 -24.05
C VAL A 282 20.22 -39.90 -24.88
N VAL A 283 19.78 -41.16 -24.96
CA VAL A 283 18.50 -41.53 -25.57
C VAL A 283 17.42 -41.36 -24.51
N SER A 284 16.76 -40.20 -24.56
CA SER A 284 15.52 -39.88 -23.83
C SER A 284 15.64 -39.66 -22.32
N SER A 285 15.29 -38.44 -21.87
CA SER A 285 14.98 -38.17 -20.47
C SER A 285 13.51 -38.53 -20.20
N PRO A 286 13.19 -39.42 -19.24
CA PRO A 286 11.82 -39.74 -18.86
C PRO A 286 11.11 -38.61 -18.09
N HIS A 287 11.76 -37.45 -17.88
CA HIS A 287 11.23 -36.32 -17.10
C HIS A 287 11.12 -35.00 -17.88
N ALA A 288 11.55 -34.96 -19.14
CA ALA A 288 11.35 -33.80 -20.00
C ALA A 288 10.07 -34.01 -20.84
N PRO A 289 9.06 -33.13 -20.77
CA PRO A 289 7.99 -33.14 -21.76
C PRO A 289 8.62 -32.84 -23.12
N ILE A 290 8.48 -33.77 -24.06
CA ILE A 290 8.84 -33.55 -25.46
C ILE A 290 7.84 -32.53 -26.00
N PRO A 291 8.26 -31.32 -26.44
CA PRO A 291 7.36 -30.44 -27.16
C PRO A 291 7.06 -31.16 -28.48
N ALA A 292 5.83 -31.64 -28.63
CA ALA A 292 5.38 -32.14 -29.92
C ALA A 292 5.42 -30.95 -30.90
N ALA A 293 6.33 -31.01 -31.86
CA ALA A 293 6.33 -30.10 -32.99
C ALA A 293 4.93 -30.13 -33.64
N GLY A 294 4.16 -29.06 -33.45
CA GLY A 294 2.80 -28.91 -33.99
C GLY A 294 1.66 -28.71 -32.99
N ALA A 295 1.91 -28.62 -31.67
CA ALA A 295 0.83 -28.32 -30.70
C ALA A 295 0.43 -26.82 -30.71
N SER A 296 -0.35 -26.45 -31.72
CA SER A 296 -0.91 -25.10 -31.96
C SER A 296 -2.15 -24.76 -31.10
N ALA A 297 -2.15 -25.12 -29.82
CA ALA A 297 -3.22 -24.67 -28.93
C ALA A 297 -2.69 -24.54 -27.50
N ALA A 298 -2.59 -23.31 -27.02
CA ALA A 298 -2.54 -23.08 -25.59
C ALA A 298 -3.71 -23.82 -24.93
N SER A 299 -3.45 -24.51 -23.82
CA SER A 299 -4.48 -25.19 -23.03
C SER A 299 -5.64 -24.20 -22.75
N ALA A 300 -6.88 -24.68 -22.71
CA ALA A 300 -8.05 -23.85 -22.45
C ALA A 300 -7.91 -23.04 -21.13
N GLU A 301 -7.21 -23.60 -20.15
CA GLU A 301 -6.87 -22.95 -18.88
C GLU A 301 -5.87 -21.80 -19.07
N VAL A 302 -4.83 -22.00 -19.90
CA VAL A 302 -3.85 -20.96 -20.24
C VAL A 302 -4.52 -19.83 -21.01
N LEU A 303 -5.44 -20.14 -21.94
CA LEU A 303 -6.22 -19.13 -22.66
C LEU A 303 -7.21 -18.39 -21.75
N ALA A 304 -7.75 -19.04 -20.72
CA ALA A 304 -8.60 -18.39 -19.73
C ALA A 304 -7.79 -17.45 -18.83
N PHE A 305 -6.61 -17.88 -18.39
CA PHE A 305 -5.67 -17.04 -17.64
C PHE A 305 -5.21 -15.83 -18.45
N LEU A 306 -4.75 -16.06 -19.69
CA LEU A 306 -4.36 -15.00 -20.63
C LEU A 306 -5.49 -13.98 -20.81
N ARG A 307 -6.73 -14.43 -20.96
CA ARG A 307 -7.89 -13.54 -21.10
C ARG A 307 -8.14 -12.73 -19.85
N MET A 308 -8.13 -13.35 -18.67
CA MET A 308 -8.34 -12.65 -17.41
C MET A 308 -7.31 -11.53 -17.23
N GLU A 309 -6.03 -11.84 -17.42
CA GLU A 309 -4.94 -10.88 -17.23
C GLU A 309 -4.95 -9.79 -18.32
N ALA A 310 -5.17 -10.16 -19.59
CA ALA A 310 -5.30 -9.19 -20.67
C ALA A 310 -6.53 -8.28 -20.48
N THR A 311 -7.65 -8.79 -20.00
CA THR A 311 -8.83 -7.97 -19.68
C THR A 311 -8.52 -6.96 -18.56
N ALA A 312 -7.82 -7.38 -17.51
CA ALA A 312 -7.41 -6.47 -16.44
C ALA A 312 -6.52 -5.33 -16.94
N LEU A 313 -5.57 -5.62 -17.85
CA LEU A 313 -4.73 -4.60 -18.49
C LEU A 313 -5.56 -3.63 -19.35
N LEU A 314 -6.57 -4.13 -20.06
CA LEU A 314 -7.45 -3.30 -20.90
C LEU A 314 -8.46 -2.48 -20.10
N ASP A 315 -8.97 -2.99 -18.97
CA ASP A 315 -9.82 -2.21 -18.07
C ASP A 315 -9.04 -1.02 -17.48
N ARG A 316 -7.74 -1.22 -17.19
CA ARG A 316 -6.84 -0.14 -16.78
C ARG A 316 -6.62 0.87 -17.91
N ALA A 317 -6.49 0.41 -19.15
CA ALA A 317 -6.37 1.28 -20.31
C ALA A 317 -7.64 2.13 -20.49
N ASP A 318 -8.83 1.56 -20.37
CA ASP A 318 -10.10 2.29 -20.48
C ASP A 318 -10.28 3.32 -19.35
N ALA A 319 -9.83 3.01 -18.13
CA ALA A 319 -9.84 3.97 -17.04
C ALA A 319 -8.97 5.21 -17.32
N LEU A 320 -7.81 5.02 -17.98
CA LEU A 320 -6.94 6.12 -18.39
C LEU A 320 -7.56 6.97 -19.50
N VAL A 321 -8.24 6.34 -20.45
CA VAL A 321 -8.99 7.02 -21.53
C VAL A 321 -10.12 7.87 -20.93
N ALA A 322 -10.89 7.32 -20.00
CA ALA A 322 -11.98 8.04 -19.32
C ALA A 322 -11.49 9.21 -18.45
N ASP A 323 -10.33 9.09 -17.81
CA ASP A 323 -9.73 10.19 -17.04
C ASP A 323 -9.24 11.32 -17.96
N GLY A 324 -8.73 10.97 -19.15
CA GLY A 324 -8.35 11.92 -20.19
C GLY A 324 -9.52 12.73 -20.77
N GLU A 325 -10.72 12.13 -20.89
CA GLU A 325 -11.94 12.84 -21.33
C GLU A 325 -12.37 13.96 -20.39
N MET A 326 -12.07 13.83 -19.09
CA MET A 326 -12.47 14.81 -18.07
C MET A 326 -11.62 16.08 -18.09
N GLN A 327 -10.49 16.12 -18.81
CA GLN A 327 -9.57 17.26 -18.87
C GLN A 327 -9.53 17.91 -20.27
N PRO A 328 -10.40 18.90 -20.56
CA PRO A 328 -10.37 19.59 -21.83
C PRO A 328 -9.06 20.40 -22.00
N GLY A 329 -8.26 20.03 -23.01
CA GLY A 329 -7.04 20.76 -23.42
C GLY A 329 -5.71 20.15 -22.96
N ALA A 330 -5.71 18.96 -22.35
CA ALA A 330 -4.48 18.25 -21.99
C ALA A 330 -3.78 17.61 -23.20
N ASP A 331 -2.45 17.51 -23.15
CA ASP A 331 -1.64 16.81 -24.16
C ASP A 331 -1.88 15.29 -24.10
N PHE A 332 -2.38 14.73 -25.20
CA PHE A 332 -2.71 13.30 -25.29
C PHE A 332 -1.49 12.40 -25.51
N ALA A 333 -0.30 12.96 -25.78
CA ALA A 333 0.92 12.17 -26.02
C ALA A 333 1.34 11.32 -24.81
N THR A 334 1.18 11.84 -23.59
CA THR A 334 1.55 11.10 -22.37
C THR A 334 0.58 9.93 -22.11
N PRO A 335 -0.76 10.13 -22.11
CA PRO A 335 -1.72 9.03 -22.10
C PRO A 335 -1.50 8.00 -23.22
N ALA A 336 -1.25 8.45 -24.46
CA ALA A 336 -1.01 7.59 -25.61
C ALA A 336 0.18 6.63 -25.40
N SER A 337 1.29 7.12 -24.82
CA SER A 337 2.43 6.27 -24.47
C SER A 337 2.06 5.21 -23.44
N HIS A 338 1.38 5.59 -22.35
CA HIS A 338 0.96 4.63 -21.32
C HIS A 338 -0.03 3.58 -21.84
N LEU A 339 -0.93 3.97 -22.74
CA LEU A 339 -1.86 3.04 -23.38
C LEU A 339 -1.13 2.07 -24.32
N SER A 340 -0.13 2.56 -25.06
CA SER A 340 0.76 1.72 -25.87
C SER A 340 1.50 0.70 -25.03
N ASP A 341 2.01 1.10 -23.86
CA ASP A 341 2.73 0.18 -22.95
C ASP A 341 1.82 -0.92 -22.43
N LEU A 342 0.56 -0.60 -22.08
CA LEU A 342 -0.42 -1.60 -21.65
C LEU A 342 -0.78 -2.59 -22.78
N ALA A 343 -0.93 -2.12 -24.01
CA ALA A 343 -1.11 -3.01 -25.17
C ALA A 343 0.15 -3.86 -25.46
N GLY A 344 1.35 -3.29 -25.24
CA GLY A 344 2.62 -4.02 -25.29
C GLY A 344 2.71 -5.15 -24.27
N ALA A 345 2.24 -4.92 -23.04
CA ALA A 345 2.16 -5.96 -22.02
C ALA A 345 1.21 -7.11 -22.43
N VAL A 346 0.08 -6.79 -23.09
CA VAL A 346 -0.82 -7.82 -23.65
C VAL A 346 -0.12 -8.61 -24.77
N HIS A 347 0.69 -7.95 -25.61
CA HIS A 347 1.48 -8.60 -26.65
C HIS A 347 2.48 -9.61 -26.06
N GLU A 348 3.28 -9.19 -25.08
CA GLU A 348 4.28 -10.05 -24.43
C GLU A 348 3.63 -11.25 -23.73
N LEU A 349 2.51 -11.01 -23.04
CA LEU A 349 1.73 -12.05 -22.39
C LEU A 349 1.21 -13.06 -23.41
N ALA A 350 0.61 -12.60 -24.51
CA ALA A 350 0.09 -13.47 -25.56
C ALA A 350 1.20 -14.25 -26.29
N ALA A 351 2.35 -13.61 -26.54
CA ALA A 351 3.51 -14.26 -27.17
C ALA A 351 4.09 -15.35 -26.27
N THR A 352 4.21 -15.09 -24.97
CA THR A 352 4.70 -16.04 -23.96
C THR A 352 3.88 -17.33 -23.94
N TYR A 353 2.57 -17.21 -24.09
CA TYR A 353 1.64 -18.35 -24.09
C TYR A 353 1.33 -18.90 -25.49
N GLY A 354 2.04 -18.45 -26.52
CA GLY A 354 1.87 -18.96 -27.90
C GLY A 354 0.55 -18.57 -28.57
N ALA A 355 -0.14 -17.55 -28.07
CA ALA A 355 -1.37 -17.00 -28.65
C ALA A 355 -1.06 -15.98 -29.75
N ILE A 356 -0.47 -16.46 -30.86
CA ILE A 356 0.13 -15.63 -31.92
C ILE A 356 -0.84 -14.57 -32.46
N SER A 357 -2.09 -14.93 -32.76
CA SER A 357 -3.08 -13.98 -33.30
C SER A 357 -3.43 -12.85 -32.33
N ILE A 358 -3.43 -13.13 -31.02
CA ILE A 358 -3.67 -12.12 -29.97
C ILE A 358 -2.42 -11.24 -29.83
N ALA A 359 -1.23 -11.84 -29.89
CA ALA A 359 0.03 -11.11 -29.85
C ALA A 359 0.16 -10.13 -31.03
N GLU A 360 -0.20 -10.55 -32.24
CA GLU A 360 -0.21 -9.67 -33.43
C GLU A 360 -1.20 -8.52 -33.27
N ALA A 361 -2.44 -8.80 -32.86
CA ALA A 361 -3.46 -7.77 -32.63
C ALA A 361 -3.04 -6.76 -31.54
N ALA A 362 -2.38 -7.24 -30.48
CA ALA A 362 -1.86 -6.40 -29.40
C ALA A 362 -0.69 -5.51 -29.88
N ALA A 363 0.20 -6.02 -30.73
CA ALA A 363 1.27 -5.24 -31.32
C ALA A 363 0.75 -4.17 -32.28
N ASP A 364 -0.28 -4.48 -33.06
CA ASP A 364 -0.97 -3.49 -33.91
C ASP A 364 -1.63 -2.39 -33.08
N ALA A 365 -2.33 -2.78 -32.01
CA ALA A 365 -2.96 -1.84 -31.09
C ALA A 365 -1.94 -0.94 -30.39
N ALA A 366 -0.79 -1.48 -29.94
CA ALA A 366 0.27 -0.69 -29.32
C ALA A 366 0.80 0.40 -30.27
N ARG A 367 1.08 0.04 -31.54
CA ARG A 367 1.48 1.01 -32.56
C ARG A 367 0.43 2.08 -32.83
N ALA A 368 -0.84 1.68 -32.91
CA ALA A 368 -1.94 2.60 -33.13
C ALA A 368 -2.13 3.56 -31.94
N LEU A 369 -1.98 3.05 -30.71
CA LEU A 369 -2.08 3.83 -29.48
C LEU A 369 -0.92 4.81 -29.32
N HIS A 370 0.31 4.41 -29.65
CA HIS A 370 1.46 5.31 -29.63
C HIS A 370 1.32 6.49 -30.60
N ALA A 371 0.65 6.27 -31.74
CA ALA A 371 0.40 7.29 -32.74
C ALA A 371 -0.92 8.07 -32.51
N ALA A 372 -1.73 7.69 -31.52
CA ALA A 372 -3.02 8.30 -31.27
C ALA A 372 -2.85 9.75 -30.78
N THR A 373 -3.61 10.66 -31.38
CA THR A 373 -3.63 12.08 -31.00
C THR A 373 -4.91 12.47 -30.28
N THR A 374 -5.89 11.55 -30.25
CA THR A 374 -7.22 11.76 -29.68
C THR A 374 -7.69 10.56 -28.88
N THR A 375 -8.55 10.81 -27.89
CA THR A 375 -9.23 9.78 -27.10
C THR A 375 -10.04 8.81 -27.99
N ASP A 376 -10.71 9.32 -29.03
CA ASP A 376 -11.52 8.50 -29.96
C ASP A 376 -10.68 7.49 -30.75
N GLU A 377 -9.44 7.86 -31.13
CA GLU A 377 -8.49 6.95 -31.78
C GLU A 377 -8.01 5.85 -30.84
N ALA A 378 -7.72 6.23 -29.59
CA ALA A 378 -7.31 5.27 -28.58
C ALA A 378 -8.43 4.28 -28.23
N HIS A 379 -9.64 4.79 -28.00
CA HIS A 379 -10.80 3.95 -27.69
C HIS A 379 -11.10 2.95 -28.82
N ARG A 380 -11.04 3.36 -30.09
CA ARG A 380 -11.19 2.44 -31.23
C ARG A 380 -10.14 1.32 -31.23
N SER A 381 -8.89 1.64 -30.92
CA SER A 381 -7.79 0.67 -30.88
C SER A 381 -7.98 -0.35 -29.77
N LEU A 382 -8.41 0.09 -28.58
CA LEU A 382 -8.72 -0.80 -27.45
C LEU A 382 -9.92 -1.71 -27.74
N VAL A 383 -10.97 -1.20 -28.38
CA VAL A 383 -12.13 -2.00 -28.79
C VAL A 383 -11.73 -3.10 -29.78
N GLN A 384 -10.85 -2.79 -30.74
CA GLN A 384 -10.34 -3.80 -31.69
C GLN A 384 -9.53 -4.89 -30.98
N LEU A 385 -8.68 -4.51 -30.02
CA LEU A 385 -7.91 -5.47 -29.23
C LEU A 385 -8.82 -6.36 -28.35
N ARG A 386 -9.86 -5.80 -27.72
CA ARG A 386 -10.88 -6.59 -26.99
C ARG A 386 -11.60 -7.58 -27.90
N ALA A 387 -11.94 -7.17 -29.13
CA ALA A 387 -12.57 -8.06 -30.09
C ALA A 387 -11.65 -9.23 -30.47
N ALA A 388 -10.35 -8.99 -30.67
CA ALA A 388 -9.36 -10.03 -30.94
C ALA A 388 -9.22 -11.04 -29.78
N LEU A 389 -9.25 -10.55 -28.52
CA LEU A 389 -9.25 -11.41 -27.33
C LEU A 389 -10.51 -12.28 -27.24
N GLY A 390 -11.67 -11.74 -27.61
CA GLY A 390 -12.95 -12.48 -27.63
C GLY A 390 -13.05 -13.50 -28.76
N ALA A 391 -12.47 -13.22 -29.93
CA ALA A 391 -12.52 -14.08 -31.11
C ALA A 391 -11.67 -15.36 -30.99
N GLY A 392 -10.71 -15.40 -30.04
CA GLY A 392 -9.81 -16.54 -29.81
C GLY A 392 -10.48 -17.86 -29.37
N VAL A 393 -11.81 -17.89 -29.18
CA VAL A 393 -12.58 -19.09 -28.79
C VAL A 393 -13.24 -19.79 -29.99
N GLY A 394 -13.18 -19.26 -31.21
CA GLY A 394 -14.01 -19.75 -32.33
C GLY A 394 -13.36 -19.86 -33.72
N GLY A 395 -12.03 -19.92 -33.85
CA GLY A 395 -11.39 -19.63 -35.14
C GLY A 395 -10.30 -20.60 -35.61
N ALA A 396 -10.60 -21.90 -35.76
CA ALA A 396 -9.92 -22.69 -36.79
C ALA A 396 -10.66 -22.49 -38.13
N SER A 397 -10.00 -21.84 -39.08
CA SER A 397 -10.35 -21.75 -40.51
C SER A 397 -11.72 -21.18 -40.93
N SER A 398 -11.68 -20.08 -41.67
CA SER A 398 -12.42 -20.00 -42.95
C SER A 398 -11.88 -18.89 -43.86
N ILE A 399 -11.26 -19.32 -44.96
CA ILE A 399 -11.09 -18.58 -46.23
C ILE A 399 -12.49 -18.45 -46.89
N PRO A 400 -12.81 -17.37 -47.64
CA PRO A 400 -14.17 -17.12 -48.11
C PRO A 400 -14.55 -18.01 -49.30
N ALA A 401 -15.77 -18.54 -49.28
CA ALA A 401 -16.44 -19.03 -50.49
C ALA A 401 -17.96 -18.83 -50.39
N SER A 402 -18.49 -18.27 -51.47
CA SER A 402 -19.88 -17.90 -51.69
C SER A 402 -20.87 -19.08 -51.61
N GLY A 403 -22.08 -18.76 -51.14
CA GLY A 403 -23.34 -19.36 -51.60
C GLY A 403 -23.82 -20.60 -50.85
N GLY A 404 -24.92 -20.45 -50.11
CA GLY A 404 -25.65 -21.62 -49.58
C GLY A 404 -26.56 -21.29 -48.41
N SER A 405 -27.77 -20.85 -48.71
CA SER A 405 -28.92 -20.77 -47.81
C SER A 405 -29.19 -22.10 -47.08
N ALA A 406 -29.29 -22.09 -45.75
CA ALA A 406 -30.29 -22.87 -45.00
C ALA A 406 -30.31 -22.53 -43.49
N ALA A 407 -31.49 -22.08 -43.06
CA ALA A 407 -32.19 -22.44 -41.82
C ALA A 407 -31.50 -22.23 -40.46
N THR A 408 -31.87 -21.09 -39.87
CA THR A 408 -31.92 -20.78 -38.45
C THR A 408 -32.72 -21.83 -37.66
N SER A 409 -32.17 -22.35 -36.57
CA SER A 409 -32.93 -22.88 -35.43
C SER A 409 -32.38 -22.26 -34.14
N PRO A 410 -33.24 -21.72 -33.26
CA PRO A 410 -32.80 -21.06 -32.04
C PRO A 410 -32.45 -22.12 -31.00
N LEU A 411 -31.19 -22.17 -30.56
CA LEU A 411 -30.78 -22.96 -29.42
C LEU A 411 -31.20 -22.21 -28.14
N VAL A 412 -32.18 -22.80 -27.46
CA VAL A 412 -32.66 -22.42 -26.13
C VAL A 412 -31.49 -22.51 -25.14
N PRO A 413 -31.22 -21.49 -24.31
CA PRO A 413 -30.23 -21.61 -23.24
C PRO A 413 -30.79 -22.51 -22.13
N ASP A 414 -30.04 -23.54 -21.79
CA ASP A 414 -30.24 -24.39 -20.62
C ASP A 414 -30.06 -23.55 -19.34
N PRO A 415 -30.92 -23.69 -18.30
CA PRO A 415 -30.80 -22.89 -17.10
C PRO A 415 -29.56 -23.33 -16.32
N ALA A 416 -28.65 -22.38 -16.10
CA ALA A 416 -27.53 -22.54 -15.18
C ALA A 416 -28.06 -23.02 -13.83
N THR A 417 -27.54 -24.15 -13.37
CA THR A 417 -27.68 -24.62 -12.00
C THR A 417 -27.19 -23.55 -11.05
N ASP A 418 -28.09 -23.13 -10.17
CA ASP A 418 -27.92 -22.20 -9.07
C ASP A 418 -26.80 -22.69 -8.14
N ALA A 419 -25.57 -22.28 -8.44
CA ALA A 419 -24.43 -22.47 -7.55
C ALA A 419 -24.45 -21.35 -6.52
N ASP A 420 -25.13 -21.65 -5.40
CA ASP A 420 -24.91 -21.15 -4.05
C ASP A 420 -24.54 -19.66 -3.95
N VAL A 421 -25.48 -18.79 -4.36
CA VAL A 421 -25.44 -17.37 -4.02
C VAL A 421 -25.71 -17.25 -2.52
N VAL A 422 -24.64 -17.23 -1.73
CA VAL A 422 -24.67 -17.00 -0.29
C VAL A 422 -25.14 -15.56 -0.04
N PRO A 423 -26.31 -15.34 0.57
CA PRO A 423 -26.82 -13.99 0.83
C PRO A 423 -25.84 -13.22 1.71
N ILE A 424 -25.55 -11.96 1.40
CA ILE A 424 -24.59 -11.11 2.15
C ILE A 424 -24.93 -11.05 3.64
N GLU A 425 -26.20 -11.19 4.00
CA GLU A 425 -26.67 -11.20 5.39
C GLU A 425 -26.16 -12.42 6.17
N THR A 426 -25.78 -13.51 5.50
CA THR A 426 -25.16 -14.69 6.14
C THR A 426 -23.65 -14.52 6.37
N LEU A 427 -23.02 -13.50 5.77
CA LEU A 427 -21.63 -13.11 6.01
C LEU A 427 -21.48 -12.08 7.15
N LEU A 428 -22.59 -11.55 7.67
CA LEU A 428 -22.59 -10.61 8.78
C LEU A 428 -22.89 -11.34 10.09
N LEU A 429 -21.86 -11.66 10.87
CA LEU A 429 -22.04 -12.21 12.21
C LEU A 429 -22.75 -11.17 13.11
N ARG A 430 -23.95 -11.52 13.60
CA ARG A 430 -24.72 -10.71 14.56
C ARG A 430 -25.37 -11.61 15.62
N GLY A 431 -25.47 -11.09 16.85
CA GLY A 431 -26.22 -11.70 17.96
C GLY A 431 -25.66 -13.05 18.41
N ASP A 432 -26.55 -14.01 18.67
CA ASP A 432 -26.22 -15.34 19.23
C ASP A 432 -25.20 -16.11 18.38
N ARG A 433 -25.19 -15.90 17.06
CA ARG A 433 -24.25 -16.56 16.16
C ARG A 433 -22.80 -16.06 16.30
N ALA A 434 -22.62 -14.79 16.67
CA ALA A 434 -21.29 -14.25 17.01
C ALA A 434 -20.77 -14.82 18.33
N LEU A 435 -21.67 -15.08 19.28
CA LEU A 435 -21.34 -15.72 20.56
C LEU A 435 -20.99 -17.20 20.39
N GLU A 436 -21.72 -17.92 19.53
CA GLU A 436 -21.41 -19.31 19.17
C GLU A 436 -20.04 -19.44 18.48
N GLU A 437 -19.73 -18.53 17.55
CA GLU A 437 -18.42 -18.50 16.88
C GLU A 437 -17.28 -18.14 17.86
N ALA A 438 -17.51 -17.18 18.76
CA ALA A 438 -16.55 -16.86 19.82
C ALA A 438 -16.29 -18.04 20.78
N LEU A 439 -17.32 -18.85 21.06
CA LEU A 439 -17.18 -20.07 21.86
C LEU A 439 -16.48 -21.20 21.08
N ALA A 440 -16.62 -21.25 19.75
CA ALA A 440 -15.88 -22.17 18.89
C ALA A 440 -14.38 -21.83 18.87
N LEU A 441 -14.04 -20.54 18.74
CA LEU A 441 -12.66 -20.03 18.78
C LEU A 441 -11.93 -20.39 20.07
N ARG A 442 -12.63 -20.46 21.21
CA ARG A 442 -12.05 -20.90 22.49
C ARG A 442 -11.42 -22.29 22.42
N LYS A 443 -12.07 -23.26 21.76
CA LYS A 443 -11.53 -24.63 21.62
C LYS A 443 -10.27 -24.64 20.75
N GLU A 444 -10.22 -23.76 19.77
CA GLU A 444 -9.08 -23.61 18.87
C GLU A 444 -7.90 -22.90 19.57
N ILE A 445 -8.18 -21.91 20.42
CA ILE A 445 -7.20 -21.27 21.31
C ILE A 445 -6.62 -22.29 22.30
N ASP A 446 -7.45 -23.13 22.92
CA ASP A 446 -7.00 -24.18 23.84
C ASP A 446 -6.11 -25.22 23.12
N ARG A 447 -6.35 -25.48 21.82
CA ARG A 447 -5.51 -26.34 20.98
C ARG A 447 -4.14 -25.73 20.71
N LEU A 448 -4.11 -24.45 20.30
CA LEU A 448 -2.87 -23.71 20.01
C LEU A 448 -2.01 -23.50 21.26
N LEU A 449 -2.63 -23.33 22.44
CA LEU A 449 -1.91 -23.24 23.71
C LEU A 449 -1.25 -24.55 24.17
N GLY A 450 -1.64 -25.70 23.60
CA GLY A 450 -1.07 -27.01 23.90
C GLY A 450 0.27 -27.29 23.20
N GLU A 451 0.57 -26.58 22.10
CA GLU A 451 1.72 -26.83 21.23
C GLU A 451 2.73 -25.67 21.35
N ARG A 452 3.88 -25.89 22.01
CA ARG A 452 4.87 -24.83 22.27
C ARG A 452 5.83 -24.63 21.08
N GLY A 453 5.78 -23.44 20.48
CA GLY A 453 6.88 -22.80 19.75
C GLY A 453 6.39 -21.92 18.59
N ASP A 454 6.63 -20.61 18.65
CA ASP A 454 6.32 -19.55 17.66
C ASP A 454 4.87 -19.08 17.42
N GLU A 455 3.85 -19.72 18.01
CA GLU A 455 2.44 -19.32 17.77
C GLU A 455 1.94 -18.09 18.55
N ARG A 456 2.83 -17.31 19.18
CA ARG A 456 2.45 -16.12 19.96
C ARG A 456 1.75 -15.06 19.10
N SER A 457 2.14 -14.94 17.83
CA SER A 457 1.54 -14.03 16.85
C SER A 457 0.14 -14.50 16.42
N ALA A 458 -0.02 -15.80 16.14
CA ALA A 458 -1.32 -16.39 15.80
C ALA A 458 -2.32 -16.29 16.97
N LEU A 459 -1.84 -16.54 18.19
CA LEU A 459 -2.63 -16.38 19.41
C LEU A 459 -3.06 -14.92 19.61
N GLN A 460 -2.18 -13.95 19.34
CA GLN A 460 -2.46 -12.53 19.49
C GLN A 460 -3.49 -12.04 18.46
N THR A 461 -3.42 -12.49 17.20
CA THR A 461 -4.46 -12.24 16.20
C THR A 461 -5.80 -12.81 16.61
N LYS A 462 -5.82 -14.04 17.15
CA LYS A 462 -7.07 -14.68 17.62
C LYS A 462 -7.66 -14.04 18.87
N PHE A 463 -6.83 -13.47 19.75
CA PHE A 463 -7.31 -12.65 20.87
C PHE A 463 -7.95 -11.35 20.38
N THR A 464 -7.33 -10.65 19.42
CA THR A 464 -7.91 -9.43 18.83
C THR A 464 -9.28 -9.73 18.19
N GLU A 465 -9.37 -10.81 17.40
CA GLU A 465 -10.61 -11.24 16.76
C GLU A 465 -11.72 -11.57 17.78
N LEU A 466 -11.38 -12.24 18.89
CA LEU A 466 -12.32 -12.52 19.97
C LEU A 466 -12.85 -11.23 20.65
N PHE A 467 -11.97 -10.26 20.91
CA PHE A 467 -12.37 -9.00 21.54
C PHE A 467 -13.21 -8.12 20.62
N ASP A 468 -12.90 -8.09 19.32
CA ASP A 468 -13.71 -7.40 18.31
C ASP A 468 -15.13 -7.99 18.23
N LEU A 469 -15.26 -9.32 18.27
CA LEU A 469 -16.56 -10.00 18.30
C LEU A 469 -17.36 -9.72 19.58
N LEU A 470 -16.69 -9.62 20.74
CA LEU A 470 -17.32 -9.26 22.00
C LEU A 470 -17.80 -7.79 22.02
N GLU A 471 -17.02 -6.87 21.46
CA GLU A 471 -17.42 -5.46 21.30
C GLU A 471 -18.62 -5.33 20.35
N LEU A 472 -18.61 -6.07 19.24
CA LEU A 472 -19.75 -6.14 18.32
C LEU A 472 -21.02 -6.62 19.04
N SER A 473 -20.91 -7.67 19.87
CA SER A 473 -22.05 -8.22 20.61
C SER A 473 -22.66 -7.25 21.63
N ARG A 474 -21.84 -6.42 22.29
CA ARG A 474 -22.32 -5.39 23.24
C ARG A 474 -23.00 -4.22 22.54
N SER A 475 -22.63 -3.92 21.29
CA SER A 475 -23.22 -2.84 20.52
C SER A 475 -24.65 -3.12 20.03
N VAL A 476 -25.03 -4.40 19.89
CA VAL A 476 -26.34 -4.82 19.38
C VAL A 476 -27.38 -4.97 20.50
N GLY A 477 -26.96 -5.11 21.76
CA GLY A 477 -27.85 -5.28 22.91
C GLY A 477 -28.42 -4.01 23.55
N SER A 478 -28.10 -2.79 23.06
CA SER A 478 -28.56 -1.52 23.66
C SER A 478 -29.63 -0.77 22.85
N ALA A 479 -30.18 -1.39 21.80
CA ALA A 479 -31.22 -0.80 20.96
C ALA A 479 -32.61 -1.49 21.07
N GLY A 480 -32.85 -2.23 22.16
CA GLY A 480 -34.13 -2.87 22.48
C GLY A 480 -34.67 -2.42 23.83
#